data_AF-A0A7V1PYX6-F1
#
_entry.id   AF-A0A7V1PYX6-F1
#
_cell.length_a   1.000
_cell.length_b   1.000
_cell.length_c   1.000
_cell.angle_alpha   90.00
_cell.angle_beta   90.00
_cell.angle_gamma   90.00
#
_symmetry.space_group_name_H-M   'P 1'
#
loop_
_entity.id
_entity.type
_entity.pdbx_description
1 polymer ?
#
loop_
_entity_poly.entity_id
_entity_poly.type
_entity_poly.pdbx_seq_one_letter_code
_entity_poly.pdbx_strand_id
1 'polypeptide(L)' 'MFVDPVCGMKISNEEASDKLDYKGRTYYFCTTLCRITFENESERFIKDNEHDINPKTQNSYSEE' A
#
# COMPACT_ATOMS: atom_id res chain seq x y z
N MET A 1 -0.69 7.06 11.82
CA MET A 1 -0.86 7.83 10.58
C MET A 1 -0.72 6.84 9.45
N PHE A 2 -1.74 6.71 8.61
CA PHE A 2 -1.78 5.74 7.53
C PHE A 2 -1.42 6.42 6.21
N VAL A 3 -0.91 5.65 5.26
CA VAL A 3 -0.60 6.15 3.92
C VAL A 3 -1.48 5.38 2.95
N ASP A 4 -2.23 6.12 2.14
CA ASP A 4 -3.01 5.54 1.05
C ASP A 4 -2.02 4.94 0.03
N PRO A 5 -2.04 3.62 -0.20
CA PRO A 5 -1.07 2.97 -1.08
C PRO A 5 -1.29 3.30 -2.57
N VAL A 6 -2.43 3.88 -2.94
CA VAL A 6 -2.75 4.26 -4.32
C VAL A 6 -2.18 5.63 -4.66
N CYS A 7 -2.39 6.61 -3.78
CA CYS A 7 -2.00 8.00 -4.05
C CYS A 7 -0.83 8.52 -3.18
N GLY A 8 -0.40 7.76 -2.16
CA GLY A 8 0.64 8.18 -1.22
C GLY A 8 0.19 9.25 -0.21
N MET A 9 -1.11 9.55 -0.16
CA MET A 9 -1.65 10.55 0.75
C MET A 9 -1.59 10.06 2.19
N LYS A 10 -1.14 10.92 3.11
CA LYS A 10 -1.19 10.65 4.55
C LYS A 10 -2.61 10.90 5.06
N ILE A 11 -3.17 9.91 5.73
CA ILE A 11 -4.53 9.90 6.27
C ILE A 11 -4.51 9.49 7.73
N SER A 12 -5.30 10.18 8.54
CA SER A 12 -5.52 9.81 9.94
C SER A 12 -6.62 8.75 10.03
N ASN A 13 -6.71 8.02 11.15
CA ASN A 13 -7.75 7.01 11.36
C ASN A 13 -9.17 7.61 11.25
N GLU A 14 -9.31 8.87 11.66
CA GLU A 14 -10.56 9.63 11.64
C GLU A 14 -10.88 10.24 10.26
N GLU A 15 -9.85 10.42 9.42
CA GLU A 15 -9.97 11.00 8.08
C GLU A 15 -10.10 9.92 6.99
N ALA A 16 -9.85 8.66 7.34
CA ALA A 16 -9.97 7.56 6.40
C ALA A 16 -11.44 7.41 5.99
N SER A 17 -11.72 7.73 4.73
CA SER A 17 -13.07 7.59 4.18
C SER A 17 -13.45 6.12 3.98
N ASP A 18 -12.46 5.26 3.77
CA ASP A 18 -12.67 3.83 3.51
C ASP A 18 -11.48 2.99 4.01
N LYS A 19 -11.72 1.70 4.25
CA LYS A 19 -10.68 0.74 4.65
C LYS A 19 -10.94 -0.65 4.10
N LEU A 20 -9.87 -1.41 3.87
CA LEU A 20 -9.94 -2.78 3.36
C LEU A 20 -8.93 -3.67 4.09
N ASP A 21 -9.41 -4.80 4.57
CA ASP A 21 -8.55 -5.85 5.11
C ASP A 21 -8.08 -6.75 3.97
N TYR A 22 -6.78 -6.74 3.70
CA TYR A 22 -6.16 -7.53 2.64
C TYR A 22 -4.89 -8.22 3.16
N LYS A 23 -4.77 -9.54 2.94
CA LYS A 23 -3.64 -10.37 3.43
C LYS A 23 -3.35 -10.20 4.94
N GLY A 24 -4.40 -10.01 5.75
CA GLY A 24 -4.27 -9.83 7.20
C GLY A 24 -3.75 -8.46 7.64
N ARG A 25 -3.74 -7.47 6.73
CA ARG A 25 -3.41 -6.07 7.03
C ARG A 25 -4.58 -5.17 6.65
N THR A 26 -4.90 -4.22 7.53
CA THR A 26 -5.91 -3.19 7.26
C THR A 26 -5.25 -2.03 6.52
N TYR A 27 -5.71 -1.77 5.29
CA TYR A 27 -5.32 -0.61 4.50
C TYR A 27 -6.38 0.47 4.60
N TYR A 28 -5.95 1.73 4.62
CA TYR A 28 -6.80 2.89 4.73
C TYR A 28 -6.71 3.70 3.45
N PHE A 29 -7.84 4.29 3.04
CA PHE A 29 -7.96 5.03 1.80
C PHE A 29 -8.56 6.41 2.03
N CYS A 30 -8.04 7.40 1.31
CA CYS A 30 -8.56 8.76 1.37
C CYS A 30 -9.95 8.86 0.74
N THR A 31 -10.25 7.97 -0.22
CA THR A 31 -11.51 7.93 -0.96
C THR A 31 -11.88 6.49 -1.32
N THR A 32 -13.17 6.25 -1.53
CA THR A 32 -13.67 4.96 -2.03
C THR A 32 -13.08 4.59 -3.39
N LEU A 33 -12.75 5.57 -4.24
CA LEU A 33 -12.08 5.32 -5.52
C LEU A 33 -10.70 4.68 -5.31
N CYS A 34 -9.91 5.19 -4.35
CA CYS A 34 -8.61 4.59 -4.02
C CYS A 34 -8.78 3.16 -3.47
N ARG A 35 -9.81 2.89 -2.66
CA ARG A 35 -10.12 1.52 -2.24
C ARG A 35 -10.40 0.60 -3.43
N ILE A 36 -11.22 1.04 -4.39
CA ILE A 36 -11.57 0.24 -5.58
C ILE A 36 -10.33 0.01 -6.47
N THR A 37 -9.54 1.04 -6.71
CA THR A 37 -8.27 0.92 -7.46
C THR A 37 -7.33 -0.05 -6.76
N PHE A 38 -7.20 0.03 -5.44
CA PHE A 38 -6.41 -0.91 -4.67
C PHE A 38 -6.98 -2.33 -4.71
N GLU A 39 -8.29 -2.52 -4.66
CA GLU A 39 -8.89 -3.86 -4.74
C GLU A 39 -8.58 -4.52 -6.10
N ASN A 40 -8.69 -3.76 -7.20
CA ASN A 40 -8.40 -4.23 -8.56
C ASN A 40 -6.89 -4.45 -8.81
N GLU A 41 -6.02 -3.61 -8.22
CA GLU A 41 -4.58 -3.64 -8.47
C GLU A 41 -3.73 -3.89 -7.21
N SER A 42 -4.31 -4.58 -6.22
CA SER A 42 -3.71 -4.80 -4.88
C SER A 42 -2.33 -5.41 -4.95
N GLU A 43 -2.13 -6.37 -5.86
CA GLU A 43 -0.85 -7.02 -6.07
C GLU A 43 0.26 -6.06 -6.53
N ARG A 44 -0.08 -5.00 -7.28
CA ARG A 44 0.88 -3.99 -7.73
C ARG A 44 1.32 -3.09 -6.58
N PHE A 45 0.36 -2.61 -5.79
CA PHE A 45 0.62 -1.71 -4.67
C PHE A 45 1.32 -2.39 -3.48
N ILE A 46 1.07 -3.69 -3.27
CA ILE A 46 1.66 -4.44 -2.16
C ILE A 46 3.09 -4.90 -2.47
N LYS A 47 3.40 -5.18 -3.75
CA LYS A 47 4.78 -5.51 -4.16
C LYS A 47 5.77 -4.38 -3.91
N ASP A 48 5.31 -3.14 -4.03
CA ASP A 48 6.15 -1.96 -3.80
C ASP A 48 6.43 -1.75 -2.29
N ASN A 49 5.45 -2.05 -1.42
CA ASN A 49 5.58 -1.93 0.04
C ASN A 49 6.33 -3.09 0.72
N GLU A 50 6.69 -4.15 -0.01
CA GLU A 50 7.50 -5.25 0.55
C GLU A 50 9.00 -4.89 0.63
N HIS A 51 9.44 -3.82 -0.03
CA HIS A 51 10.84 -3.36 0.03
C HIS A 51 11.19 -2.55 1.28
N ASP A 52 10.22 -2.05 2.05
CA ASP A 52 10.48 -1.12 3.18
C ASP A 52 10.21 -1.72 4.57
N ILE A 53 10.05 -3.04 4.67
CA ILE A 53 9.96 -3.75 5.97
C ILE A 53 11.04 -4.82 6.17
N ASN A 54 12.10 -4.80 5.37
CA ASN A 54 13.32 -5.54 5.65
C ASN A 54 14.57 -4.66 5.47
N PRO A 55 15.26 -4.24 6.55
CA PRO A 55 16.60 -3.74 6.41
C PRO A 55 17.48 -4.94 5.98
N LYS A 56 17.89 -4.95 4.69
CA LYS A 56 18.63 -5.98 3.93
C LYS A 56 17.66 -6.72 3.01
N THR A 57 17.70 -6.55 1.69
CA THR A 57 18.81 -6.95 0.82
C THR A 57 18.90 -6.07 -0.43
N GLN A 58 19.86 -5.15 -0.43
CA GLN A 58 20.40 -4.60 -1.66
C GLN A 58 21.25 -5.71 -2.31
N ASN A 59 20.71 -6.37 -3.35
CA ASN A 59 21.40 -6.98 -4.50
C ASN A 59 20.60 -8.18 -5.04
N SER A 60 20.02 -8.02 -6.24
CA SER A 60 20.39 -8.82 -7.43
C SER A 60 19.37 -8.63 -8.55
N TYR A 61 19.61 -7.66 -9.42
CA TYR A 61 19.43 -7.92 -10.84
C TYR A 61 20.80 -7.65 -11.46
N SER A 62 21.54 -8.73 -11.65
CA SER A 62 22.79 -8.72 -12.39
C SER A 62 22.47 -8.33 -13.83
N GLU A 63 23.13 -7.27 -14.27
CA GLU A 63 23.32 -6.94 -15.68
C GLU A 63 24.11 -8.07 -16.36
N GLU A 64 23.89 -8.27 -17.66
CA GLU A 64 24.65 -9.18 -18.53
C GLU A 64 26.15 -8.86 -18.58
#